data_AF-A0A8C8BP68-F1
#
_entry.id   AF-A0A8C8BP68-F1
#
_cell.length_a   1.000
_cell.length_b   1.000
_cell.length_c   1.000
_cell.angle_alpha   90.00
_cell.angle_beta   90.00
_cell.angle_gamma   90.00
#
_symmetry.space_group_name_H-M   'P 1'
#
loop_
_entity.id
_entity.type
_entity.pdbx_description
1 polymer ?
#
loop_
_entity_poly.entity_id
_entity_poly.type
_entity_poly.pdbx_seq_one_letter_code
_entity_poly.pdbx_strand_id
1 'polypeptide(L)'
;MELSAYAQGGWRLLGDPRRFPRRPYAALLRAAFRSLLDHPQAGLDDPDLKDIDPTVLKHCHAAAATCILEAGKQKADISAISTCLEDCKLDKERIEQFCTEYQKNKDALEILLGSIGRSPLHITDVSWRLEYQIKSNQLHKTYQPSYLVTLNVENGDSGSHPDVSFSCTMEQLQDLVGKLKDAAKSLERATQM
;
A
#
# COMPACT_ATOMS: atom_id res chain seq x y z
N MET A 1 13.59 -7.93 3.67
CA MET A 1 12.45 -8.81 3.30
C MET A 1 12.57 -10.11 4.07
N GLU A 2 11.52 -10.52 4.78
CA GLU A 2 11.50 -11.81 5.48
C GLU A 2 10.26 -12.59 5.06
N LEU A 3 10.46 -13.80 4.54
CA LEU A 3 9.39 -14.70 4.14
C LEU A 3 9.09 -15.68 5.27
N SER A 4 7.80 -15.99 5.49
CA SER A 4 7.39 -17.01 6.45
C SER A 4 7.94 -18.39 6.09
N ALA A 5 8.08 -19.30 7.06
CA ALA A 5 8.54 -20.66 6.82
C ALA A 5 7.70 -21.40 5.76
N TYR A 6 6.40 -21.11 5.71
CA TYR A 6 5.49 -21.64 4.68
C TYR A 6 5.84 -21.10 3.29
N ALA A 7 6.05 -19.78 3.15
CA ALA A 7 6.46 -19.18 1.88
C ALA A 7 7.84 -19.67 1.43
N GLN A 8 8.81 -19.77 2.34
CA GLN A 8 10.13 -20.34 2.05
C GLN A 8 10.03 -21.79 1.56
N GLY A 9 9.13 -22.59 2.14
CA GLY A 9 8.84 -23.95 1.68
C GLY A 9 8.36 -23.99 0.22
N GLY A 10 7.44 -23.10 -0.15
CA GLY A 10 6.94 -23.01 -1.51
C GLY A 10 8.01 -22.57 -2.50
N TRP A 11 8.89 -21.64 -2.10
CA TRP A 11 10.03 -21.22 -2.92
C TRP A 11 11.06 -22.31 -3.13
N ARG A 12 11.35 -23.13 -2.10
CA ARG A 12 12.24 -24.30 -2.25
C ARG A 12 11.70 -25.30 -3.26
N LEU A 13 10.38 -25.52 -3.28
CA LEU A 13 9.73 -26.40 -4.24
C LEU A 13 9.70 -25.81 -5.65
N LEU A 14 9.48 -24.50 -5.78
CA LEU A 14 9.50 -23.77 -7.03
C LEU A 14 10.92 -23.63 -7.63
N GLY A 15 11.93 -23.64 -6.77
CA GLY A 15 13.35 -23.62 -7.12
C GLY A 15 13.89 -24.95 -7.63
N ASP A 16 13.22 -26.07 -7.37
CA ASP A 16 13.66 -27.40 -7.83
C ASP A 16 13.40 -27.60 -9.34
N PRO A 17 14.44 -27.68 -10.18
CA PRO A 17 14.28 -27.85 -11.63
C PRO A 17 13.62 -29.17 -12.04
N ARG A 18 13.66 -30.19 -11.17
CA ARG A 18 13.02 -31.49 -11.43
C ARG A 18 11.50 -31.40 -11.33
N ARG A 19 11.00 -30.46 -10.50
CA ARG A 19 9.57 -30.27 -10.24
C ARG A 19 9.00 -29.13 -11.06
N PHE A 20 9.78 -28.06 -11.23
CA PHE A 20 9.44 -26.91 -12.05
C PHE A 20 10.51 -26.68 -13.13
N PRO A 21 10.37 -27.31 -14.31
CA PRO A 21 11.15 -26.95 -15.49
C PRO A 21 11.01 -25.46 -15.86
N ARG A 22 11.87 -24.96 -16.75
CA ARG A 22 11.93 -23.52 -17.11
C ARG A 22 10.57 -22.93 -17.53
N ARG A 23 9.78 -23.66 -18.33
CA ARG A 23 8.47 -23.19 -18.82
C ARG A 23 7.41 -23.11 -17.69
N PRO A 24 7.16 -24.19 -16.92
CA PRO A 24 6.24 -24.12 -15.77
C PRO A 24 6.65 -23.08 -14.70
N TYR A 25 7.96 -22.91 -14.46
CA TYR A 25 8.45 -21.85 -13.56
C TYR A 25 8.06 -20.46 -14.08
N ALA A 26 8.33 -20.18 -15.35
CA ALA A 26 7.96 -18.91 -15.99
C ALA A 26 6.44 -18.67 -15.96
N ALA A 27 5.66 -19.71 -16.26
CA ALA A 27 4.20 -19.66 -16.27
C ALA A 27 3.66 -19.34 -14.86
N LEU A 28 4.19 -19.99 -13.82
CA LEU A 28 3.77 -19.74 -12.43
C LEU A 28 4.11 -18.32 -11.96
N LEU A 29 5.27 -17.79 -12.32
CA LEU A 29 5.61 -16.41 -11.98
C LEU A 29 4.65 -15.42 -12.63
N ARG A 30 4.39 -15.56 -13.93
CA ARG A 30 3.42 -14.71 -14.64
C ARG A 30 2.02 -14.84 -14.06
N ALA A 31 1.60 -16.06 -13.73
CA ALA A 31 0.35 -16.35 -13.06
C ALA A 31 0.23 -15.59 -11.74
N ALA A 32 1.29 -15.64 -10.91
CA ALA A 32 1.32 -14.94 -9.62
C ALA A 32 1.16 -13.42 -9.81
N PHE A 33 1.91 -12.79 -10.72
CA PHE A 33 1.75 -11.36 -11.02
C PHE A 33 0.36 -11.02 -11.55
N ARG A 34 -0.16 -11.76 -12.54
CA ARG A 34 -1.51 -11.52 -13.11
C ARG A 34 -2.61 -11.70 -12.08
N SER A 35 -2.49 -12.70 -11.21
CA SER A 35 -3.49 -12.95 -10.15
C SER A 35 -3.62 -11.78 -9.18
N LEU A 36 -2.51 -11.05 -8.95
CA LEU A 36 -2.47 -9.88 -8.09
C LEU A 36 -2.91 -8.61 -8.81
N LEU A 37 -2.49 -8.42 -10.06
CA LEU A 37 -2.66 -7.15 -10.78
C LEU A 37 -3.96 -7.04 -11.60
N ASP A 38 -4.39 -8.13 -12.24
CA ASP A 38 -5.51 -8.10 -13.19
C ASP A 38 -6.79 -8.71 -12.59
N HIS A 39 -6.78 -10.02 -12.31
CA HIS A 39 -7.96 -10.71 -11.80
C HIS A 39 -7.62 -11.97 -10.97
N PRO A 40 -8.14 -12.11 -9.73
CA PRO A 40 -7.79 -13.22 -8.82
C PRO A 40 -8.14 -14.62 -9.32
N GLN A 41 -9.08 -14.74 -10.27
CA GLN A 41 -9.68 -16.00 -10.70
C GLN A 41 -9.02 -16.61 -11.95
N ALA A 42 -8.10 -15.91 -12.62
CA ALA A 42 -7.56 -16.32 -13.93
C ALA A 42 -6.13 -16.89 -13.90
N GLY A 43 -5.51 -17.03 -12.72
CA GLY A 43 -4.07 -17.21 -12.60
C GLY A 43 -3.52 -18.58 -13.02
N LEU A 44 -4.22 -19.69 -12.74
CA LEU A 44 -3.61 -21.03 -12.77
C LEU A 44 -3.99 -21.90 -13.97
N ASP A 45 -4.86 -21.44 -14.88
CA ASP A 45 -5.28 -22.17 -16.07
C ASP A 45 -4.28 -22.02 -17.23
N ASP A 46 -3.02 -22.37 -16.99
CA ASP A 46 -1.95 -22.33 -18.01
C ASP A 46 -1.62 -23.77 -18.50
N PRO A 47 -1.53 -24.02 -19.82
CA PRO A 47 -1.16 -25.33 -20.35
C PRO A 47 0.19 -25.84 -19.84
N ASP A 48 1.15 -24.95 -19.54
CA ASP A 48 2.46 -25.33 -19.02
C ASP A 48 2.41 -25.77 -17.54
N LEU A 49 1.28 -25.62 -16.85
CA LEU A 49 1.13 -25.98 -15.42
C LEU A 49 0.35 -27.27 -15.18
N LYS A 50 -0.20 -27.89 -16.24
CA LYS A 50 -1.13 -29.05 -16.14
C LYS A 50 -0.52 -30.30 -15.50
N ASP A 51 0.78 -30.51 -15.69
CA ASP A 51 1.47 -31.72 -15.23
C ASP A 51 1.97 -31.59 -13.77
N ILE A 52 1.80 -30.43 -13.14
CA ILE A 52 2.23 -30.20 -11.76
C ILE A 52 1.09 -30.56 -10.81
N ASP A 53 1.45 -31.25 -9.71
CA ASP A 53 0.49 -31.56 -8.65
C ASP A 53 -0.25 -30.29 -8.16
N PRO A 54 -1.60 -30.28 -8.14
CA PRO A 54 -2.38 -29.09 -7.81
C PRO A 54 -2.11 -28.52 -6.41
N THR A 55 -1.75 -29.36 -5.44
CA THR A 55 -1.47 -28.87 -4.07
C THR A 55 -0.14 -28.14 -4.03
N VAL A 56 0.85 -28.66 -4.74
CA VAL A 56 2.17 -28.05 -4.92
C VAL A 56 2.04 -26.76 -5.71
N LEU A 57 1.25 -26.76 -6.79
CA LEU A 57 1.00 -25.61 -7.62
C LEU A 57 0.42 -24.45 -6.81
N LYS A 58 -0.63 -24.70 -6.03
CA LYS A 58 -1.25 -23.70 -5.15
C LYS A 58 -0.29 -23.18 -4.09
N HIS A 59 0.53 -24.06 -3.51
CA HIS A 59 1.51 -23.68 -2.50
C HIS A 59 2.61 -22.79 -3.08
N CYS A 60 3.19 -23.16 -4.22
CA CYS A 60 4.19 -22.35 -4.93
C CYS A 60 3.61 -21.01 -5.39
N HIS A 61 2.38 -21.00 -5.90
CA HIS A 61 1.68 -19.77 -6.29
C HIS A 61 1.47 -18.83 -5.09
N ALA A 62 0.99 -19.37 -3.96
CA ALA A 62 0.82 -18.59 -2.74
C ALA A 62 2.15 -18.03 -2.23
N ALA A 63 3.23 -18.82 -2.28
CA ALA A 63 4.57 -18.37 -1.90
C ALA A 63 5.11 -17.26 -2.82
N ALA A 64 4.92 -17.40 -4.14
CA ALA A 64 5.28 -16.39 -5.11
C ALA A 64 4.49 -15.09 -4.91
N ALA A 65 3.16 -15.18 -4.80
CA ALA A 65 2.30 -14.03 -4.54
C ALA A 65 2.66 -13.32 -3.22
N THR A 66 2.93 -14.09 -2.16
CA THR A 66 3.37 -13.53 -0.86
C THR A 66 4.69 -12.77 -1.01
N CYS A 67 5.66 -13.33 -1.73
CA CYS A 67 6.94 -12.67 -1.97
C CYS A 67 6.80 -11.40 -2.81
N ILE A 68 5.96 -11.40 -3.83
CA ILE A 68 5.67 -10.22 -4.65
C ILE A 68 5.10 -9.10 -3.76
N LEU A 69 4.07 -9.41 -2.97
CA LEU A 69 3.44 -8.45 -2.06
C LEU A 69 4.41 -7.95 -0.98
N GLU A 70 5.23 -8.82 -0.39
CA GLU A 70 6.19 -8.43 0.64
C GLU A 70 7.30 -7.54 0.06
N ALA A 71 7.78 -7.85 -1.15
CA ALA A 71 8.74 -7.03 -1.86
C ALA A 71 8.17 -5.64 -2.18
N GLY A 72 6.92 -5.57 -2.66
CA GLY A 72 6.23 -4.30 -2.92
C GLY A 72 6.02 -3.48 -1.64
N LYS A 73 5.54 -4.13 -0.57
CA LYS A 73 5.29 -3.50 0.73
C LYS A 73 6.55 -2.89 1.34
N GLN A 74 7.69 -3.57 1.24
CA GLN A 74 8.97 -3.08 1.77
C GLN A 74 9.74 -2.18 0.79
N LYS A 75 9.20 -1.92 -0.40
CA LYS A 75 9.93 -1.27 -1.51
C LYS A 75 11.31 -1.91 -1.74
N ALA A 76 11.35 -3.24 -1.69
CA ALA A 76 12.58 -4.00 -1.78
C ALA A 76 13.27 -3.78 -3.13
N ASP A 77 14.59 -3.58 -3.09
CA ASP A 77 15.42 -3.50 -4.28
C ASP A 77 15.81 -4.90 -4.79
N ILE A 78 16.42 -4.95 -5.98
CA ILE A 78 16.83 -6.23 -6.60
C ILE A 78 17.81 -7.00 -5.70
N SER A 79 18.66 -6.30 -4.94
CA SER A 79 19.65 -6.93 -4.06
C SER A 79 19.00 -7.64 -2.88
N ALA A 80 18.03 -6.99 -2.21
CA ALA A 80 17.28 -7.58 -1.11
C ALA A 80 16.40 -8.76 -1.56
N ILE A 81 15.76 -8.65 -2.74
CA ILE A 81 14.96 -9.73 -3.32
C ILE A 81 15.87 -10.92 -3.66
N SER A 82 17.00 -10.68 -4.34
CA SER A 82 17.94 -11.73 -4.71
C SER A 82 18.45 -12.49 -3.48
N THR A 83 18.88 -11.76 -2.45
CA THR A 83 19.38 -12.36 -1.20
C THR A 83 18.32 -13.27 -0.55
N CYS A 84 17.07 -12.83 -0.49
CA CYS A 84 16.00 -13.62 0.11
C CYS A 84 15.67 -14.89 -0.70
N LEU A 85 15.73 -14.83 -2.02
CA LEU A 85 15.51 -16.00 -2.88
C LEU A 85 16.72 -16.96 -2.86
N GLU A 86 17.95 -16.45 -2.69
CA GLU A 86 19.15 -17.26 -2.45
C GLU A 86 19.04 -18.04 -1.13
N ASP A 87 18.51 -17.43 -0.07
CA ASP A 87 18.22 -18.11 1.20
C ASP A 87 17.19 -19.23 1.04
N CYS A 88 16.28 -19.08 0.08
CA CYS A 88 15.33 -20.11 -0.34
C CYS A 88 15.93 -21.21 -1.25
N LYS A 89 17.24 -21.16 -1.52
CA LYS A 89 18.00 -22.13 -2.35
C LYS A 89 17.65 -22.11 -3.84
N LEU A 90 17.23 -20.96 -4.37
CA LEU A 90 17.06 -20.79 -5.81
C LEU A 90 18.40 -20.61 -6.51
N ASP A 91 18.48 -21.07 -7.75
CA ASP A 91 19.62 -20.79 -8.64
C ASP A 91 19.56 -19.36 -9.20
N LYS A 92 20.70 -18.86 -9.69
CA LYS A 92 20.83 -17.49 -10.20
C LYS A 92 19.92 -17.21 -11.39
N GLU A 93 19.68 -18.18 -12.26
CA GLU A 93 18.85 -18.01 -13.46
C GLU A 93 17.40 -17.74 -13.06
N ARG A 94 16.88 -18.52 -12.10
CA ARG A 94 15.51 -18.34 -11.57
C ARG A 94 15.34 -17.00 -10.86
N ILE A 95 16.34 -16.60 -10.08
CA ILE A 95 16.34 -15.32 -9.36
C ILE A 95 16.32 -14.17 -10.37
N GLU A 96 17.20 -14.21 -11.38
CA GLU A 96 17.24 -13.19 -12.42
C GLU A 96 15.91 -13.09 -13.17
N GLN A 97 15.29 -14.23 -13.48
CA GLN A 97 13.99 -14.26 -14.11
C GLN A 97 12.90 -13.65 -13.22
N PHE A 98 12.90 -13.93 -11.91
CA PHE A 98 11.97 -13.30 -10.97
C PHE A 98 12.18 -11.79 -10.89
N CYS A 99 13.43 -11.35 -10.71
CA CYS A 99 13.78 -9.94 -10.60
C CYS A 99 13.40 -9.16 -11.88
N THR A 100 13.57 -9.79 -13.05
CA THR A 100 13.16 -9.21 -14.34
C THR A 100 11.64 -9.04 -14.42
N GLU A 101 10.86 -10.06 -14.04
CA GLU A 101 9.39 -9.93 -14.03
C GLU A 101 8.90 -8.96 -12.95
N TYR A 102 9.54 -8.93 -11.78
CA TYR A 102 9.22 -7.98 -10.72
C TYR A 102 9.45 -6.54 -11.17
N GLN A 103 10.59 -6.23 -11.79
CA GLN A 103 10.87 -4.88 -12.28
C GLN A 103 9.87 -4.42 -13.34
N LYS A 104 9.45 -5.31 -14.25
CA LYS A 104 8.42 -4.98 -15.25
C LYS A 104 7.07 -4.60 -14.62
N ASN A 105 6.74 -5.21 -13.49
CA ASN A 105 5.43 -5.07 -12.84
C ASN A 105 5.47 -4.15 -11.60
N LYS A 106 6.64 -3.58 -11.27
CA LYS A 106 6.88 -2.83 -10.04
C LYS A 106 5.92 -1.65 -9.89
N ASP A 107 5.81 -0.82 -10.92
CA ASP A 107 4.97 0.39 -10.88
C ASP A 107 3.49 0.02 -10.69
N ALA A 108 3.00 -1.00 -11.40
CA ALA A 108 1.63 -1.48 -11.26
C ALA A 108 1.35 -2.04 -9.85
N LEU A 109 2.32 -2.75 -9.27
CA LEU A 109 2.23 -3.27 -7.91
C LEU A 109 2.21 -2.15 -6.87
N GLU A 110 3.04 -1.12 -7.03
CA GLU A 110 3.07 0.03 -6.12
C GLU A 110 1.75 0.84 -6.19
N ILE A 111 1.17 1.00 -7.38
CA ILE A 111 -0.15 1.63 -7.56
C ILE A 111 -1.23 0.80 -6.85
N LEU A 112 -1.25 -0.53 -7.06
CA LEU A 112 -2.19 -1.44 -6.42
C LEU A 112 -2.06 -1.41 -4.89
N LEU A 113 -0.85 -1.49 -4.36
CA LEU A 113 -0.63 -1.45 -2.91
C LEU A 113 -0.95 -0.06 -2.33
N GLY A 114 -0.75 1.00 -3.11
CA GLY A 114 -1.15 2.36 -2.75
C GLY A 114 -2.67 2.53 -2.64
N SER A 115 -3.46 1.82 -3.46
CA SER A 115 -4.92 1.79 -3.33
C SER A 115 -5.41 0.85 -2.23
N ILE A 116 -4.63 -0.18 -1.89
CA ILE A 116 -4.91 -1.11 -0.79
C ILE A 116 -4.30 -0.57 0.51
N GLY A 117 -4.98 0.39 1.12
CA GLY A 117 -4.54 0.93 2.40
C GLY A 117 -5.55 1.91 3.00
N ARG A 118 -5.49 2.08 4.31
CA ARG A 118 -6.11 3.22 4.97
C ARG A 118 -5.10 4.35 4.94
N SER A 119 -5.12 5.18 3.90
CA SER A 119 -4.54 6.51 4.04
C SER A 119 -5.27 7.22 5.19
N PRO A 120 -4.57 8.03 6.00
CA PRO A 120 -5.26 8.97 6.87
C PRO A 120 -6.20 9.83 6.04
N LEU A 121 -7.32 10.25 6.62
CA LEU A 121 -8.28 11.14 5.97
C LEU A 121 -7.55 12.31 5.31
N HIS A 122 -7.73 12.45 4.00
CA HIS A 122 -7.09 13.49 3.23
C HIS A 122 -7.97 14.73 3.22
N ILE A 123 -7.47 15.85 3.76
CA ILE A 123 -8.19 17.13 3.71
C ILE A 123 -7.94 17.76 2.34
N THR A 124 -8.99 17.97 1.56
CA THR A 124 -8.91 18.51 0.20
C THR A 124 -9.21 19.99 0.12
N ASP A 125 -10.03 20.50 1.05
CA ASP A 125 -10.44 21.90 1.04
C ASP A 125 -10.80 22.38 2.46
N VAL A 126 -10.93 23.70 2.62
CA VAL A 126 -11.34 24.35 3.85
C VAL A 126 -12.36 25.44 3.58
N SER A 127 -13.52 25.33 4.22
CA SER A 127 -14.56 26.36 4.25
C SER A 127 -14.60 27.02 5.61
N TRP A 128 -14.74 28.34 5.67
CA TRP A 128 -14.84 29.05 6.95
C TRP A 128 -15.84 30.20 6.89
N ARG A 129 -16.40 30.55 8.05
CA ARG A 129 -17.23 31.75 8.22
C ARG A 129 -17.03 32.37 9.59
N LEU A 130 -17.18 33.68 9.65
CA LEU A 130 -17.24 34.43 10.90
C LEU A 130 -18.68 34.44 11.42
N GLU A 131 -18.86 33.97 12.64
CA GLU A 131 -20.14 33.94 13.36
C GLU A 131 -20.09 34.96 14.49
N TYR A 132 -21.19 35.71 14.66
CA TYR A 132 -21.33 36.66 15.75
C TYR A 132 -22.65 36.43 16.47
N GLN A 133 -22.57 36.13 17.76
CA GLN A 133 -23.75 35.82 18.56
C GLN A 133 -24.38 37.10 19.14
N ILE A 134 -25.55 37.48 18.62
CA ILE A 134 -26.28 38.70 19.02
C ILE A 134 -27.24 38.44 20.19
N LYS A 135 -27.76 37.21 20.32
CA LYS A 135 -28.68 36.80 21.40
C LYS A 135 -28.19 35.51 22.05
N SER A 136 -28.16 35.49 23.37
CA SER A 136 -27.84 34.32 24.18
C SER A 136 -28.81 34.25 25.36
N ASN A 137 -29.24 33.04 25.72
CA ASN A 137 -30.04 32.77 26.93
C ASN A 137 -29.16 32.57 28.18
N GLN A 138 -27.84 32.76 28.06
CA GLN A 138 -26.92 32.70 29.19
C GLN A 138 -26.97 33.99 30.02
N LEU A 139 -26.82 33.85 31.34
CA LEU A 139 -26.81 34.97 32.29
C LEU A 139 -25.69 35.99 31.98
N HIS A 140 -24.59 35.52 31.40
CA HIS A 140 -23.46 36.32 30.94
C HIS A 140 -23.54 36.49 29.43
N LYS A 141 -23.59 37.74 28.96
CA LYS A 141 -23.63 38.07 27.53
C LYS A 141 -22.21 37.96 26.95
N THR A 142 -21.95 36.89 26.20
CA THR A 142 -20.71 36.72 25.41
C THR A 142 -20.93 37.24 23.99
N TYR A 143 -20.79 38.55 23.82
CA TYR A 143 -20.77 39.21 22.50
C TYR A 143 -19.40 39.06 21.85
N GLN A 144 -19.04 37.84 21.46
CA GLN A 144 -17.72 37.56 20.90
C GLN A 144 -17.82 36.95 19.50
N PRO A 145 -16.93 37.36 18.57
CA PRO A 145 -16.80 36.70 17.29
C PRO A 145 -16.29 35.27 17.50
N SER A 146 -16.81 34.34 16.71
CA SER A 146 -16.34 32.96 16.63
C SER A 146 -16.18 32.57 15.17
N TYR A 147 -15.24 31.71 14.86
CA TYR A 147 -15.01 31.21 13.51
C TYR A 147 -15.53 29.80 13.43
N LEU A 148 -16.44 29.52 12.50
CA LEU A 148 -16.80 28.16 12.15
C LEU A 148 -15.93 27.73 10.97
N VAL A 149 -15.13 26.70 11.16
CA VAL A 149 -14.24 26.13 10.15
C VAL A 149 -14.73 24.71 9.83
N THR A 150 -14.75 24.36 8.55
CA THR A 150 -15.08 23.03 8.04
C THR A 150 -13.94 22.57 7.14
N LEU A 151 -13.35 21.43 7.49
CA LEU A 151 -12.32 20.77 6.69
C LEU A 151 -13.01 19.70 5.85
N ASN A 152 -12.90 19.84 4.53
CA ASN A 152 -13.51 18.94 3.58
C ASN A 152 -12.60 17.73 3.40
N VAL A 153 -13.16 16.53 3.55
CA VAL A 153 -12.39 15.29 3.54
C VAL A 153 -12.66 14.53 2.24
N GLU A 154 -11.60 14.00 1.63
CA GLU A 154 -11.72 13.15 0.45
C GLU A 154 -12.49 11.87 0.78
N ASN A 155 -13.57 11.63 0.02
CA ASN A 155 -14.32 10.38 0.08
C ASN A 155 -13.65 9.37 -0.85
N GLY A 156 -12.79 8.51 -0.30
CA GLY A 156 -12.23 7.38 -1.05
C GLY A 156 -13.26 6.28 -1.34
N ASP A 157 -12.87 5.30 -2.15
CA ASP A 157 -13.70 4.17 -2.59
C ASP A 157 -14.31 3.32 -1.45
N SER A 158 -13.82 3.48 -0.22
CA SER A 158 -14.22 2.72 0.97
C SER A 158 -15.28 3.38 1.86
N GLY A 159 -15.79 4.57 1.51
CA GLY A 159 -16.93 5.19 2.20
C GLY A 159 -16.88 6.71 2.27
N SER A 160 -18.05 7.33 2.42
CA SER A 160 -18.15 8.76 2.67
C SER A 160 -17.72 9.06 4.12
N HIS A 161 -16.63 9.79 4.29
CA HIS A 161 -16.22 10.36 5.56
C HIS A 161 -16.91 11.72 5.74
N PRO A 162 -17.49 12.01 6.92
CA PRO A 162 -18.08 13.31 7.15
C PRO A 162 -16.98 14.39 7.22
N ASP A 163 -17.29 15.56 6.69
CA ASP A 163 -16.45 16.76 6.86
C ASP A 163 -16.28 17.07 8.35
N VAL A 164 -15.13 17.65 8.70
CA VAL A 164 -14.79 17.98 10.09
C VAL A 164 -15.10 19.46 10.33
N SER A 165 -16.20 19.74 11.03
CA SER A 165 -16.59 21.11 11.40
C SER A 165 -16.33 21.41 12.88
N PHE A 166 -15.75 22.57 13.17
CA PHE A 166 -15.54 23.05 14.53
C PHE A 166 -15.60 24.59 14.61
N SER A 167 -15.99 25.10 15.78
CA SER A 167 -15.96 26.53 16.09
C SER A 167 -14.74 26.86 16.95
N CYS A 168 -14.09 27.99 16.69
CA CYS A 168 -12.92 28.44 17.44
C CYS A 168 -12.88 29.96 17.64
N THR A 169 -12.13 30.43 18.64
CA THR A 169 -11.82 31.85 18.83
C THR A 169 -10.71 32.31 17.89
N MET A 170 -10.45 33.61 17.81
CA MET A 170 -9.34 34.16 17.02
C MET A 170 -7.99 33.60 17.46
N GLU A 171 -7.75 33.49 18.76
CA GLU A 171 -6.51 32.98 19.33
C GLU A 171 -6.31 31.50 19.00
N GLN A 172 -7.38 30.71 19.07
CA GLN A 172 -7.36 29.29 18.69
C GLN A 172 -7.11 29.11 17.18
N LEU A 173 -7.68 29.98 16.34
CA LEU A 173 -7.43 29.96 14.90
C LEU A 173 -5.97 30.33 14.58
N GLN A 174 -5.42 31.32 15.26
CA GLN A 174 -4.01 31.69 15.13
C GLN A 174 -3.07 30.56 15.56
N ASP A 175 -3.36 29.89 16.68
CA ASP A 175 -2.62 28.71 17.15
C ASP A 175 -2.68 27.56 16.13
N LEU A 176 -3.87 27.26 15.58
CA LEU A 176 -4.04 26.25 14.54
C LEU A 176 -3.17 26.55 13.31
N VAL A 177 -3.23 27.77 12.79
CA VAL A 177 -2.42 28.19 11.63
C VAL A 177 -0.93 28.15 11.94
N GLY A 178 -0.53 28.52 13.16
CA GLY A 178 0.86 28.41 13.63
C GLY A 178 1.36 26.98 13.59
N LYS A 179 0.61 26.05 14.20
CA LYS A 179 0.93 24.62 14.21
C LYS A 179 1.01 24.00 12.81
N LEU A 180 0.10 24.39 11.91
CA LEU A 180 0.13 23.93 10.52
C LEU A 180 1.40 24.42 9.78
N LYS A 181 1.82 25.67 9.99
CA LYS A 181 3.08 26.20 9.42
C LYS A 181 4.30 25.48 9.97
N ASP A 182 4.31 25.18 11.26
CA ASP A 182 5.43 24.46 11.89
C ASP A 182 5.51 23.00 11.40
N ALA A 183 4.36 22.34 11.22
CA ALA A 183 4.28 21.01 10.62
C ALA A 183 4.81 21.00 9.18
N ALA A 184 4.42 21.99 8.35
CA ALA A 184 4.92 22.13 6.98
C ALA A 184 6.45 22.30 6.94
N LYS A 185 7.01 23.17 7.79
CA LYS A 185 8.47 23.35 7.93
C LYS A 185 9.18 22.10 8.44
N SER A 186 8.52 21.31 9.30
CA SER A 186 9.09 20.05 9.78
C SER A 186 9.17 19.02 8.65
N LEU A 187 8.16 18.96 7.80
CA LEU A 187 8.14 18.08 6.63
C LEU A 187 9.24 18.46 5.64
N GLU A 188 9.39 19.75 5.30
CA GLU A 188 10.44 20.25 4.41
C GLU A 188 11.83 19.83 4.87
N ARG A 189 12.12 19.96 6.17
CA ARG A 189 13.40 19.53 6.76
C ARG A 189 13.62 18.02 6.66
N ALA A 190 12.57 17.22 6.87
CA ALA A 190 12.66 15.76 6.78
C ALA A 190 12.88 15.28 5.34
N THR A 191 12.36 15.99 4.34
CA THR A 191 12.53 15.66 2.91
C THR A 191 13.89 16.07 2.32
N GLN A 192 14.67 16.88 3.03
CA GLN A 192 16.03 17.29 2.63
C GLN A 192 17.13 16.37 3.17
N MET A 193 16.77 15.39 4.00
CA MET A 193 17.65 14.29 4.45
C MET A 193 17.53 13.10 3.50
#